data_AF-A0AAN6PK50-F1
#
_entry.id   AF-A0AAN6PK50-F1
#
_cell.length_a   1.000
_cell.length_b   1.000
_cell.length_c   1.000
_cell.angle_alpha   90.00
_cell.angle_beta   90.00
_cell.angle_gamma   90.00
#
_symmetry.space_group_name_H-M   'P 1'
#
loop_
_entity.id
_entity.type
_entity.pdbx_description
1 polymer ?
#
loop_
_entity_poly.entity_id
_entity_poly.type
_entity_poly.pdbx_seq_one_letter_code
_entity_poly.pdbx_strand_id
1 'polypeptide(L)'
;MPRTGAPRAGKPRVEIDYSALEDQDHYHRASPTSPEPAECKLGLELADWTREWKGLKYFVLGWVGISLAAAAFFLAVAFAVIARSVATDNTGFEPDHPDFLLYKNSRFQECYNVVPDAQNCSAIRAGLSSHSTRLPAELGYVDNVEGWAVNGSADSRAHPPVYDWCQIASCFHGYKIIPSTARPSATILPDIVCWWTVLFTSASALVHTGQQLWAAFENKKKPCRGIREISWFDWIFFAYDMGGPILFWWVSFGLFAADPAQSATIALTAWVAAWKLGSITKYHPYSCALARHPRARLWLPRAFNIMAFLQWAGGVYIMVVYLGDLGSKVSKLQGYDCLASDIATAPGTTSCSAAELCAKDALFKTIGFTFKDTFQAPGPYTLIAFFWLWTLMALAPFIFLFIGWVSNTLAGDSAETRRADAKYVWSFFNVGPHIYLAFASSVCVAFAAAYAVHMVKNWEDMRDREGPFMWHEGCHALHVPLSPWRNYLDVSEYARDFRIVKMAFTA
;
A
#
# COMPACT_ATOMS: atom_id res chain seq x y z
N MET A 1 63.75 -43.82 -36.87
CA MET A 1 63.36 -42.80 -35.87
C MET A 1 61.85 -42.78 -35.74
N PRO A 2 61.26 -43.35 -34.67
CA PRO A 2 59.83 -43.18 -34.38
C PRO A 2 59.61 -41.98 -33.45
N ARG A 3 58.63 -41.13 -33.82
CA ARG A 3 58.18 -39.97 -33.05
C ARG A 3 57.39 -40.43 -31.81
N THR A 4 57.93 -40.15 -30.62
CA THR A 4 57.18 -40.17 -29.37
C THR A 4 56.37 -38.87 -29.23
N GLY A 5 55.04 -38.96 -29.32
CA GLY A 5 54.14 -37.85 -29.08
C GLY A 5 54.03 -37.55 -27.58
N ALA A 6 54.31 -36.30 -27.20
CA ALA A 6 54.10 -35.81 -25.84
C ALA A 6 52.58 -35.67 -25.54
N PRO A 7 52.14 -35.91 -24.28
CA PRO A 7 50.75 -35.74 -23.90
C PRO A 7 50.39 -34.25 -23.86
N ARG A 8 49.22 -33.91 -24.43
CA ARG A 8 48.61 -32.58 -24.33
C ARG A 8 48.31 -32.28 -22.86
N ALA A 9 48.84 -31.17 -22.36
CA ALA A 9 48.45 -30.59 -21.08
C ALA A 9 46.94 -30.31 -21.08
N GLY A 10 46.21 -31.05 -20.24
CA GLY A 10 44.79 -30.82 -20.02
C GLY A 10 44.58 -29.44 -19.39
N LYS A 11 43.57 -28.71 -19.89
CA LYS A 11 43.10 -27.47 -19.25
C LYS A 11 42.82 -27.76 -17.77
N PRO A 12 43.20 -26.88 -16.83
CA PRO A 12 42.83 -27.03 -15.44
C PRO A 12 41.31 -27.01 -15.35
N ARG A 13 40.71 -28.16 -14.99
CA ARG A 13 39.35 -28.22 -14.49
C ARG A 13 39.39 -27.54 -13.13
N VAL A 14 38.85 -26.33 -13.05
CA VAL A 14 38.48 -25.73 -11.76
C VAL A 14 37.27 -26.53 -11.29
N GLU A 15 37.53 -27.62 -10.60
CA GLU A 15 36.52 -28.33 -9.82
C GLU A 15 36.20 -27.40 -8.65
N ILE A 16 35.04 -26.72 -8.72
CA ILE A 16 34.54 -25.93 -7.61
C ILE A 16 34.21 -26.92 -6.52
N ASP A 17 35.10 -27.01 -5.53
CA ASP A 17 34.89 -27.85 -4.36
C ASP A 17 33.78 -27.23 -3.50
N TYR A 18 32.56 -27.72 -3.69
CA TYR A 18 31.39 -27.34 -2.90
C TYR A 18 31.45 -27.89 -1.46
N SER A 19 32.39 -28.81 -1.14
CA SER A 19 32.52 -29.33 0.23
C SER A 19 32.97 -28.24 1.22
N ALA A 20 33.71 -27.22 0.75
CA ALA A 20 34.08 -26.06 1.56
C ALA A 20 32.88 -25.13 1.90
N LEU A 21 31.77 -25.22 1.15
CA LEU A 21 30.51 -24.53 1.46
C LEU A 21 29.61 -25.37 2.38
N GLU A 22 29.73 -26.70 2.36
CA GLU A 22 29.08 -27.60 3.32
C GLU A 22 29.81 -27.65 4.67
N ASP A 23 31.12 -27.39 4.72
CA ASP A 23 31.88 -27.40 5.97
C ASP A 23 31.66 -26.16 6.86
N GLN A 24 31.02 -25.10 6.36
CA GLN A 24 30.47 -24.04 7.25
C GLN A 24 29.17 -24.47 7.97
N ASP A 25 28.51 -25.53 7.53
CA ASP A 25 27.36 -26.14 8.20
C ASP A 25 27.78 -27.23 9.22
N HIS A 26 29.08 -27.50 9.39
CA HIS A 26 29.59 -28.54 10.30
C HIS A 26 30.05 -28.09 11.70
N TYR A 27 29.83 -26.82 12.08
CA TYR A 27 30.12 -26.37 13.45
C TYR A 27 29.11 -26.80 14.55
N HIS A 28 28.14 -27.67 14.24
CA HIS A 28 27.25 -28.25 15.25
C HIS A 28 26.95 -29.74 15.02
N ARG A 29 27.99 -30.58 14.89
CA ARG A 29 27.85 -31.99 15.32
C ARG A 29 28.11 -32.02 16.83
N ALA A 30 27.06 -31.77 17.61
CA ALA A 30 27.09 -32.01 19.05
C ALA A 30 27.43 -33.49 19.28
N SER A 31 28.50 -33.72 20.03
CA SER A 31 28.77 -35.02 20.64
C SER A 31 27.55 -35.43 21.50
N PRO A 32 27.13 -36.71 21.56
CA PRO A 32 25.96 -37.14 22.33
C PRO A 32 26.10 -37.00 23.85
N THR A 33 27.22 -36.48 24.33
CA THR A 33 27.56 -36.43 25.76
C THR A 33 27.59 -34.99 26.24
N SER A 34 26.49 -34.61 26.91
CA SER A 34 26.13 -33.31 27.50
C SER A 34 25.38 -32.35 26.56
N PRO A 35 24.14 -31.96 26.90
CA PRO A 35 23.42 -30.94 26.17
C PRO A 35 23.94 -29.58 26.65
N GLU A 36 25.08 -29.14 26.11
CA GLU A 36 25.36 -27.71 26.17
C GLU A 36 24.18 -26.99 25.51
N PRO A 37 23.49 -26.10 26.23
CA PRO A 37 22.31 -25.44 25.70
C PRO A 37 22.72 -24.67 24.46
N ALA A 38 22.15 -25.01 23.31
CA ALA A 38 22.44 -24.38 22.03
C ALA A 38 22.50 -22.85 22.20
N GLU A 39 23.69 -22.28 22.06
CA GLU A 39 23.89 -20.85 22.23
C GLU A 39 23.06 -20.10 21.19
N CYS A 40 22.14 -19.26 21.67
CA CYS A 40 21.28 -18.48 20.80
C CYS A 40 21.99 -17.18 20.39
N LYS A 41 21.94 -16.86 19.08
CA LYS A 41 22.33 -15.53 18.61
C LYS A 41 21.39 -14.48 19.22
N LEU A 42 21.90 -13.73 20.19
CA LEU A 42 21.20 -12.64 20.87
C LEU A 42 21.18 -11.40 19.97
N GLY A 43 20.15 -11.31 19.14
CA GLY A 43 19.85 -10.10 18.37
C GLY A 43 20.73 -9.86 17.14
N LEU A 44 20.64 -8.63 16.64
CA LEU A 44 21.39 -8.12 15.50
C LEU A 44 22.91 -8.22 15.73
N GLU A 45 23.64 -8.66 14.72
CA GLU A 45 25.11 -8.57 14.69
C GLU A 45 25.49 -7.11 14.45
N LEU A 46 25.60 -6.34 15.53
CA LEU A 46 26.12 -4.98 15.51
C LEU A 46 27.65 -5.02 15.48
N ALA A 47 28.25 -4.13 14.68
CA ALA A 47 29.69 -3.91 14.72
C ALA A 47 30.12 -3.46 16.14
N ASP A 48 31.33 -3.83 16.56
CA ASP A 48 31.76 -3.61 17.95
C ASP A 48 31.70 -2.13 18.36
N TRP A 49 32.07 -1.22 17.45
CA TRP A 49 31.96 0.23 17.66
C TRP A 49 30.52 0.69 17.94
N THR A 50 29.53 0.05 17.30
CA THR A 50 28.11 0.34 17.46
C THR A 50 27.59 -0.16 18.81
N ARG A 51 28.11 -1.29 19.32
CA ARG A 51 27.74 -1.86 20.62
C ARG A 51 28.24 -1.01 21.79
N GLU A 52 29.41 -0.39 21.65
CA GLU A 52 29.99 0.49 22.67
C GLU A 52 29.28 1.86 22.77
N TRP A 53 28.57 2.25 21.72
CA TRP A 53 27.84 3.51 21.65
C TRP A 53 26.49 3.46 22.40
N LYS A 54 26.56 3.56 23.74
CA LYS A 54 25.36 3.63 24.61
C LYS A 54 24.38 4.74 24.21
N GLY A 55 24.87 5.87 23.72
CA GLY A 55 24.02 6.96 23.22
C GLY A 55 23.17 6.55 22.02
N LEU A 56 23.75 5.77 21.09
CA LEU A 56 23.03 5.25 19.92
C LEU A 56 21.90 4.31 20.33
N LYS A 57 22.11 3.46 21.35
CA LYS A 57 21.04 2.60 21.90
C LYS A 57 19.80 3.41 22.27
N TYR A 58 19.97 4.43 23.12
CA TYR A 58 18.85 5.25 23.59
C TYR A 58 18.25 6.10 22.49
N PHE A 59 19.08 6.60 21.56
CA PHE A 59 18.61 7.32 20.38
C PHE A 59 17.70 6.45 19.51
N VAL A 60 18.15 5.25 19.12
CA VAL A 60 17.38 4.36 18.24
C VAL A 60 16.13 3.83 18.94
N LEU A 61 16.20 3.51 20.24
CA LEU A 61 15.01 3.12 21.01
C LEU A 61 14.01 4.28 21.17
N GLY A 62 14.50 5.49 21.43
CA GLY A 62 13.67 6.69 21.49
C GLY A 62 12.97 6.96 20.16
N TRP A 63 13.70 6.83 19.05
CA TRP A 63 13.15 6.94 17.70
C TRP A 63 12.08 5.90 17.41
N VAL A 64 12.32 4.61 17.71
CA VAL A 64 11.31 3.55 17.59
C VAL A 64 10.09 3.88 18.46
N GLY A 65 10.29 4.36 19.68
CA GLY A 65 9.21 4.77 20.59
C GLY A 65 8.36 5.91 20.05
N ILE A 66 8.98 6.95 19.49
CA ILE A 66 8.29 8.08 18.84
C ILE A 66 7.49 7.60 17.64
N SER A 67 8.07 6.74 16.80
CA SER A 67 7.36 6.16 15.66
C SER A 67 6.16 5.33 16.11
N LEU A 68 6.28 4.49 17.15
CA LEU A 68 5.14 3.73 17.66
C LEU A 68 4.04 4.63 18.25
N ALA A 69 4.40 5.71 18.93
CA ALA A 69 3.43 6.69 19.42
C ALA A 69 2.70 7.40 18.26
N ALA A 70 3.42 7.75 17.20
CA ALA A 70 2.85 8.33 15.98
C ALA A 70 1.90 7.36 15.26
N ALA A 71 2.25 6.07 15.18
CA ALA A 71 1.38 5.03 14.64
C ALA A 71 0.09 4.88 15.48
N ALA A 72 0.22 4.85 16.81
CA ALA A 72 -0.93 4.79 17.71
C ALA A 72 -1.84 6.02 17.58
N PHE A 73 -1.26 7.22 17.44
CA PHE A 73 -2.01 8.45 17.18
C PHE A 73 -2.83 8.36 15.89
N PHE A 74 -2.22 7.89 14.79
CA PHE A 74 -2.97 7.69 13.55
C PHE A 74 -4.13 6.72 13.74
N LEU A 75 -3.88 5.56 14.34
CA LEU A 75 -4.91 4.55 14.55
C LEU A 75 -6.08 5.10 15.38
N ALA A 76 -5.78 5.87 16.44
CA ALA A 76 -6.79 6.52 17.25
C ALA A 76 -7.63 7.52 16.44
N VAL A 77 -7.00 8.34 15.60
CA VAL A 77 -7.70 9.26 14.70
C VAL A 77 -8.56 8.50 13.69
N ALA A 78 -8.01 7.49 13.01
CA ALA A 78 -8.74 6.68 12.04
C ALA A 78 -9.96 6.00 12.67
N PHE A 79 -9.82 5.43 13.87
CA PHE A 79 -10.95 4.86 14.62
C PHE A 79 -11.98 5.91 15.00
N ALA A 80 -11.55 7.09 15.46
CA ALA A 80 -12.46 8.18 15.81
C ALA A 80 -13.25 8.66 14.58
N VAL A 81 -12.59 8.76 13.43
CA VAL A 81 -13.20 9.08 12.13
C VAL A 81 -14.22 8.02 11.76
N ILE A 82 -13.85 6.74 11.74
CA ILE A 82 -14.76 5.64 11.39
C ILE A 82 -15.96 5.60 12.34
N ALA A 83 -15.73 5.64 13.65
CA ALA A 83 -16.79 5.61 14.65
C ALA A 83 -17.75 6.80 14.50
N ARG A 84 -17.21 7.99 14.22
CA ARG A 84 -18.01 9.19 14.01
C ARG A 84 -18.80 9.12 12.71
N SER A 85 -18.19 8.73 11.59
CA SER A 85 -18.90 8.53 10.32
C SER A 85 -20.06 7.54 10.47
N VAL A 86 -19.84 6.42 11.18
CA VAL A 86 -20.89 5.44 11.46
C VAL A 86 -21.98 6.01 12.36
N ALA A 87 -21.63 6.80 13.38
CA ALA A 87 -22.60 7.32 14.34
C ALA A 87 -23.42 8.52 13.80
N THR A 88 -22.82 9.41 13.02
CA THR A 88 -23.46 10.68 12.61
C THR A 88 -24.03 10.67 11.21
N ASP A 89 -23.55 9.80 10.31
CA ASP A 89 -23.94 9.85 8.89
C ASP A 89 -24.78 8.66 8.42
N ASN A 90 -25.21 7.80 9.35
CA ASN A 90 -26.05 6.62 9.07
C ASN A 90 -27.57 6.87 9.24
N THR A 91 -28.00 8.06 9.65
CA THR A 91 -29.42 8.34 9.89
C THR A 91 -30.12 8.62 8.56
N GLY A 92 -30.64 7.57 7.91
CA GLY A 92 -31.55 7.69 6.75
C GLY A 92 -31.13 6.95 5.47
N PHE A 93 -30.20 5.99 5.54
CA PHE A 93 -29.66 5.34 4.35
C PHE A 93 -29.92 3.83 4.33
N GLU A 94 -30.60 3.36 3.29
CA GLU A 94 -30.87 1.94 3.03
C GLU A 94 -30.28 1.58 1.64
N PRO A 95 -29.23 0.73 1.57
CA PRO A 95 -28.67 0.27 0.30
C PRO A 95 -29.69 -0.42 -0.62
N ASP A 96 -30.76 -0.95 -0.03
CA ASP A 96 -31.85 -1.62 -0.72
C ASP A 96 -32.92 -0.64 -1.23
N HIS A 97 -32.80 0.66 -0.92
CA HIS A 97 -33.72 1.68 -1.43
C HIS A 97 -33.48 1.93 -2.94
N PRO A 98 -34.53 2.06 -3.77
CA PRO A 98 -34.39 2.27 -5.22
C PRO A 98 -33.51 3.46 -5.61
N ASP A 99 -33.54 4.53 -4.81
CA ASP A 99 -32.72 5.73 -5.04
C ASP A 99 -31.21 5.48 -4.90
N PHE A 100 -30.80 4.40 -4.23
CA PHE A 100 -29.38 4.05 -4.13
C PHE A 100 -28.75 3.77 -5.51
N LEU A 101 -29.52 3.16 -6.42
CA LEU A 101 -29.08 2.88 -7.79
C LEU A 101 -28.83 4.17 -8.59
N LEU A 102 -29.50 5.27 -8.21
CA LEU A 102 -29.43 6.56 -8.89
C LEU A 102 -28.40 7.48 -8.27
N TYR A 103 -28.52 7.74 -6.97
CA TYR A 103 -27.83 8.85 -6.28
C TYR A 103 -26.76 8.40 -5.29
N LYS A 104 -26.81 7.13 -4.85
CA LYS A 104 -25.91 6.55 -3.85
C LYS A 104 -25.97 7.38 -2.56
N ASN A 105 -25.03 7.24 -1.63
CA ASN A 105 -25.03 8.07 -0.41
C ASN A 105 -24.38 9.45 -0.65
N SER A 106 -24.78 10.12 -1.74
CA SER A 106 -24.29 11.46 -2.08
C SER A 106 -25.40 12.50 -1.91
N ARG A 107 -25.02 13.76 -1.73
CA ARG A 107 -25.97 14.90 -1.73
C ARG A 107 -26.46 15.29 -3.13
N PHE A 108 -26.20 14.46 -4.14
CA PHE A 108 -26.50 14.81 -5.53
C PHE A 108 -27.97 15.06 -5.75
N GLN A 109 -28.85 14.23 -5.18
CA GLN A 109 -30.29 14.43 -5.30
C GLN A 109 -30.75 15.77 -4.70
N GLU A 110 -30.19 16.17 -3.55
CA GLU A 110 -30.53 17.43 -2.88
C GLU A 110 -30.14 18.62 -3.76
N CYS A 111 -28.92 18.62 -4.30
CA CYS A 111 -28.42 19.73 -5.10
C CYS A 111 -28.93 19.76 -6.54
N TYR A 112 -29.14 18.60 -7.17
CA TYR A 112 -29.67 18.48 -8.54
C TYR A 112 -31.07 19.07 -8.68
N ASN A 113 -31.85 19.03 -7.59
CA ASN A 113 -33.21 19.56 -7.54
C ASN A 113 -33.27 21.06 -7.19
N VAL A 114 -32.13 21.70 -6.89
CA VAL A 114 -32.06 23.16 -6.73
C VAL A 114 -32.27 23.81 -8.09
N VAL A 115 -33.05 24.89 -8.13
CA VAL A 115 -33.29 25.64 -9.37
C VAL A 115 -31.96 26.25 -9.85
N PRO A 116 -31.49 25.93 -11.06
CA PRO A 116 -30.19 26.40 -11.53
C PRO A 116 -30.21 27.91 -11.81
N ASP A 117 -29.10 28.57 -11.51
CA ASP A 117 -28.82 29.89 -12.05
C ASP A 117 -28.39 29.76 -13.51
N ALA A 118 -29.36 29.88 -14.41
CA ALA A 118 -29.17 29.70 -15.85
C ALA A 118 -28.06 30.59 -16.46
N GLN A 119 -27.77 31.75 -15.87
CA GLN A 119 -26.70 32.63 -16.35
C GLN A 119 -25.31 32.01 -16.13
N ASN A 120 -25.12 31.30 -15.02
CA ASN A 120 -23.85 30.73 -14.61
C ASN A 120 -23.60 29.31 -15.17
N CYS A 121 -24.65 28.56 -15.50
CA CYS A 121 -24.51 27.17 -15.95
C CYS A 121 -23.80 26.99 -17.30
N SER A 122 -23.84 27.99 -18.17
CA SER A 122 -23.07 27.97 -19.42
C SER A 122 -21.56 28.07 -19.14
N ALA A 123 -21.16 28.98 -18.25
CA ALA A 123 -19.77 29.19 -17.85
C ALA A 123 -19.22 27.98 -17.07
N ILE A 124 -20.03 27.44 -16.14
CA ILE A 124 -19.68 26.24 -15.37
C ILE A 124 -19.42 25.07 -16.31
N ARG A 125 -20.36 24.73 -17.20
CA ARG A 125 -20.20 23.60 -18.14
C ARG A 125 -19.03 23.82 -19.11
N ALA A 126 -18.86 25.02 -19.67
CA ALA A 126 -17.76 25.31 -20.58
C ALA A 126 -16.40 25.14 -19.90
N GLY A 127 -16.29 25.63 -18.67
CA GLY A 127 -15.09 25.47 -17.89
C GLY A 127 -14.82 24.01 -17.52
N LEU A 128 -15.83 23.28 -17.07
CA LEU A 128 -15.71 21.85 -16.76
C LEU A 128 -15.20 21.04 -17.95
N SER A 129 -15.73 21.30 -19.15
CA SER A 129 -15.26 20.67 -20.39
C SER A 129 -13.80 21.00 -20.71
N SER A 130 -13.34 22.21 -20.40
CA SER A 130 -11.94 22.62 -20.58
C SER A 130 -10.96 21.92 -19.61
N HIS A 131 -11.42 21.57 -18.41
CA HIS A 131 -10.63 20.80 -17.44
C HIS A 131 -10.58 19.31 -17.79
N SER A 132 -11.55 18.85 -18.59
CA SER A 132 -11.72 17.47 -19.04
C SER A 132 -10.75 17.06 -20.17
N THR A 133 -9.67 17.81 -20.42
CA THR A 133 -8.71 17.60 -21.55
C THR A 133 -8.10 16.19 -21.67
N ARG A 134 -8.26 15.32 -20.66
CA ARG A 134 -7.81 13.92 -20.67
C ARG A 134 -8.94 12.90 -20.90
N LEU A 135 -10.18 13.35 -21.05
CA LEU A 135 -11.35 12.54 -21.39
C LEU A 135 -11.76 12.79 -22.86
N PRO A 136 -12.54 11.89 -23.47
CA PRO A 136 -13.20 12.17 -24.75
C PRO A 136 -13.98 13.49 -24.66
N ALA A 137 -14.02 14.28 -25.73
CA ALA A 137 -14.60 15.62 -25.75
C ALA A 137 -16.08 15.71 -25.32
N GLU A 138 -16.80 14.58 -25.40
CA GLU A 138 -18.22 14.47 -25.02
C GLU A 138 -18.43 14.08 -23.55
N LEU A 139 -17.35 13.70 -22.85
CA LEU A 139 -17.38 13.21 -21.48
C LEU A 139 -16.77 14.25 -20.53
N GLY A 140 -17.47 14.51 -19.44
CA GLY A 140 -16.99 15.33 -18.36
C GLY A 140 -17.06 14.64 -17.01
N TYR A 141 -16.27 15.16 -16.08
CA TYR A 141 -16.19 14.71 -14.70
C TYR A 141 -16.10 15.88 -13.73
N VAL A 142 -16.90 15.82 -12.66
CA VAL A 142 -16.83 16.73 -11.52
C VAL A 142 -16.27 15.91 -10.37
N ASP A 143 -15.17 16.40 -9.80
CA ASP A 143 -14.63 15.88 -8.55
C ASP A 143 -15.27 16.58 -7.35
N ASN A 144 -15.19 15.99 -6.17
CA ASN A 144 -15.74 16.55 -4.93
C ASN A 144 -14.89 17.70 -4.33
N VAL A 145 -14.04 18.35 -5.14
CA VAL A 145 -13.12 19.38 -4.63
C VAL A 145 -13.85 20.71 -4.54
N GLU A 146 -13.73 21.36 -3.39
CA GLU A 146 -14.28 22.68 -3.12
C GLU A 146 -14.01 23.66 -4.25
N GLY A 147 -15.05 24.35 -4.69
CA GLY A 147 -14.90 25.58 -5.43
C GLY A 147 -14.34 25.39 -6.83
N TRP A 148 -15.21 25.11 -7.79
CA TRP A 148 -14.74 25.03 -9.18
C TRP A 148 -14.54 26.44 -9.74
N ALA A 149 -13.28 26.79 -10.01
CA ALA A 149 -12.91 28.06 -10.63
C ALA A 149 -13.07 27.98 -12.15
N VAL A 150 -14.01 28.74 -12.73
CA VAL A 150 -14.08 28.89 -14.20
C VAL A 150 -12.89 29.75 -14.64
N ASN A 151 -11.89 29.14 -15.28
CA ASN A 151 -10.85 29.87 -15.99
C ASN A 151 -11.43 30.49 -17.26
N GLY A 152 -11.99 31.70 -17.11
CA GLY A 152 -12.43 32.56 -18.22
C GLY A 152 -11.25 33.26 -18.93
N SER A 153 -11.58 34.29 -19.71
CA SER A 153 -10.63 35.13 -20.47
C SER A 153 -9.51 35.70 -19.57
N ALA A 154 -8.49 36.33 -20.19
CA ALA A 154 -7.28 36.79 -19.49
C ALA A 154 -7.55 37.66 -18.23
N ASP A 155 -8.67 38.40 -18.17
CA ASP A 155 -9.08 39.22 -17.02
C ASP A 155 -9.69 38.40 -15.86
N SER A 156 -10.29 37.23 -16.14
CA SER A 156 -10.87 36.33 -15.11
C SER A 156 -9.82 35.54 -14.33
N ARG A 157 -8.54 35.60 -14.74
CA ARG A 157 -7.44 34.87 -14.09
C ARG A 157 -7.01 35.47 -12.75
N ALA A 158 -7.35 36.74 -12.49
CA ALA A 158 -7.00 37.39 -11.24
C ALA A 158 -7.86 36.90 -10.06
N HIS A 159 -9.15 36.64 -10.30
CA HIS A 159 -10.12 36.11 -9.31
C HIS A 159 -11.23 35.33 -10.04
N PRO A 160 -11.02 34.06 -10.42
CA PRO A 160 -12.06 33.28 -11.07
C PRO A 160 -13.26 33.11 -10.11
N PRO A 161 -14.52 33.20 -10.60
CA PRO A 161 -15.68 32.92 -9.77
C PRO A 161 -15.61 31.47 -9.28
N VAL A 162 -15.77 31.30 -7.97
CA VAL A 162 -15.74 30.02 -7.28
C VAL A 162 -17.18 29.57 -7.06
N TYR A 163 -17.57 28.46 -7.67
CA TYR A 163 -18.91 27.89 -7.52
C TYR A 163 -18.92 26.79 -6.48
N ASP A 164 -19.96 26.78 -5.64
CA ASP A 164 -20.20 25.67 -4.72
C ASP A 164 -20.66 24.41 -5.48
N TRP A 165 -20.58 23.25 -4.84
CA TRP A 165 -20.91 21.97 -5.49
C TRP A 165 -22.39 21.88 -5.89
N CYS A 166 -23.29 22.47 -5.10
CA CYS A 166 -24.72 22.47 -5.41
C CYS A 166 -25.03 23.30 -6.67
N GLN A 167 -24.40 24.46 -6.83
CA GLN A 167 -24.49 25.30 -8.02
C GLN A 167 -24.04 24.52 -9.25
N ILE A 168 -22.95 23.76 -9.15
CA ILE A 168 -22.46 22.92 -10.25
C ILE A 168 -23.44 21.78 -10.55
N ALA A 169 -23.88 21.03 -9.55
CA ALA A 169 -24.80 19.91 -9.73
C ALA A 169 -26.17 20.36 -10.29
N SER A 170 -26.69 21.50 -9.83
CA SER A 170 -27.95 22.07 -10.32
C SER A 170 -27.91 22.41 -11.81
N CYS A 171 -26.74 22.72 -12.38
CA CYS A 171 -26.60 23.00 -13.81
C CYS A 171 -26.82 21.79 -14.72
N PHE A 172 -26.87 20.60 -14.15
CA PHE A 172 -27.25 19.37 -14.84
C PHE A 172 -28.73 19.02 -14.64
N HIS A 173 -29.53 19.91 -14.06
CA HIS A 173 -30.97 19.71 -13.90
C HIS A 173 -31.61 19.34 -15.25
N GLY A 174 -32.39 18.25 -15.25
CA GLY A 174 -32.99 17.68 -16.45
C GLY A 174 -32.14 16.63 -17.17
N TYR A 175 -30.83 16.49 -16.88
CA TYR A 175 -30.02 15.40 -17.42
C TYR A 175 -30.54 14.05 -16.92
N LYS A 176 -30.51 13.04 -17.79
CA LYS A 176 -30.92 11.68 -17.44
C LYS A 176 -29.93 11.07 -16.45
N ILE A 177 -30.42 10.69 -15.28
CA ILE A 177 -29.59 9.99 -14.28
C ILE A 177 -29.60 8.50 -14.61
N ILE A 178 -28.42 7.91 -14.78
CA ILE A 178 -28.29 6.51 -15.19
C ILE A 178 -28.23 5.61 -13.95
N PRO A 179 -29.23 4.72 -13.75
CA PRO A 179 -29.20 3.73 -12.68
C PRO A 179 -28.08 2.72 -12.91
N SER A 180 -27.39 2.35 -11.83
CA SER A 180 -26.24 1.46 -11.91
C SER A 180 -25.97 0.72 -10.61
N THR A 181 -25.41 -0.48 -10.73
CA THR A 181 -24.90 -1.28 -9.60
C THR A 181 -23.38 -1.19 -9.52
N ALA A 182 -22.84 -1.06 -8.32
CA ALA A 182 -21.41 -1.02 -8.09
C ALA A 182 -20.79 -2.43 -8.17
N ARG A 183 -19.72 -2.58 -8.95
CA ARG A 183 -18.82 -3.75 -8.90
C ARG A 183 -17.87 -3.66 -7.71
N PRO A 184 -17.21 -4.75 -7.30
CA PRO A 184 -16.17 -4.70 -6.27
C PRO A 184 -15.05 -3.68 -6.56
N SER A 185 -14.71 -3.47 -7.84
CA SER A 185 -13.75 -2.46 -8.33
C SER A 185 -14.22 -1.00 -8.15
N ALA A 186 -15.52 -0.72 -7.98
CA ALA A 186 -15.99 0.59 -7.55
C ALA A 186 -15.72 0.86 -6.08
N THR A 187 -15.50 -0.20 -5.29
CA THR A 187 -15.11 -0.11 -3.88
C THR A 187 -13.61 -0.26 -3.65
N ILE A 188 -12.79 0.05 -4.67
CA ILE A 188 -11.33 0.20 -4.50
C ILE A 188 -11.08 0.99 -3.21
N LEU A 189 -10.26 0.39 -2.36
CA LEU A 189 -10.10 0.74 -0.96
C LEU A 189 -9.84 2.23 -0.78
N PRO A 190 -10.42 2.87 0.25
CA PRO A 190 -10.11 4.25 0.55
C PRO A 190 -8.68 4.32 1.07
N ASP A 191 -8.02 5.47 0.92
CA ASP A 191 -6.63 5.64 1.37
C ASP A 191 -6.41 5.13 2.80
N ILE A 192 -7.38 5.33 3.70
CA ILE A 192 -7.35 4.88 5.10
C ILE A 192 -7.03 3.38 5.25
N VAL A 193 -7.57 2.51 4.38
CA VAL A 193 -7.35 1.05 4.49
C VAL A 193 -5.97 0.66 3.97
N CYS A 194 -5.52 1.31 2.90
CA CYS A 194 -4.14 1.16 2.43
C CYS A 194 -3.15 1.62 3.52
N TRP A 195 -3.45 2.74 4.19
CA TRP A 195 -2.68 3.25 5.31
C TRP A 195 -2.69 2.30 6.51
N TRP A 196 -3.82 1.62 6.78
CA TRP A 196 -3.91 0.62 7.84
C TRP A 196 -2.86 -0.48 7.68
N THR A 197 -2.79 -1.09 6.49
CA THR A 197 -1.82 -2.17 6.23
C THR A 197 -0.39 -1.68 6.26
N VAL A 198 -0.11 -0.50 5.71
CA VAL A 198 1.20 0.14 5.80
C VAL A 198 1.59 0.36 7.27
N LEU A 199 0.67 0.86 8.10
CA LEU A 199 0.90 1.16 9.51
C LEU A 199 1.06 -0.08 10.37
N PHE A 200 0.20 -1.09 10.25
CA PHE A 200 0.36 -2.32 11.02
C PHE A 200 1.64 -3.05 10.66
N THR A 201 1.97 -3.11 9.37
CA THR A 201 3.25 -3.68 8.90
C THR A 201 4.43 -2.88 9.45
N SER A 202 4.34 -1.54 9.43
CA SER A 202 5.38 -0.63 9.96
C SER A 202 5.53 -0.74 11.48
N ALA A 203 4.43 -0.74 12.22
CA ALA A 203 4.42 -0.87 13.67
C ALA A 203 4.99 -2.22 14.11
N SER A 204 4.57 -3.31 13.45
CA SER A 204 5.12 -4.63 13.70
C SER A 204 6.62 -4.70 13.39
N ALA A 205 7.05 -4.11 12.28
CA ALA A 205 8.47 -3.99 11.94
C ALA A 205 9.25 -3.22 13.00
N LEU A 206 8.73 -2.08 13.47
CA LEU A 206 9.35 -1.24 14.49
C LEU A 206 9.44 -1.96 15.84
N VAL A 207 8.38 -2.65 16.27
CA VAL A 207 8.39 -3.46 17.51
C VAL A 207 9.47 -4.54 17.43
N HIS A 208 9.48 -5.33 16.35
CA HIS A 208 10.48 -6.39 16.19
C HIS A 208 11.90 -5.83 16.10
N THR A 209 12.12 -4.73 15.38
CA THR A 209 13.44 -4.08 15.35
C THR A 209 13.85 -3.58 16.74
N GLY A 210 12.92 -2.99 17.50
CA GLY A 210 13.16 -2.57 18.88
C GLY A 210 13.56 -3.74 19.78
N GLN A 211 12.88 -4.88 19.67
CA GLN A 211 13.25 -6.12 20.39
C GLN A 211 14.63 -6.62 19.99
N GLN A 212 14.95 -6.66 18.69
CA GLN A 212 16.24 -7.14 18.19
C GLN A 212 17.40 -6.24 18.62
N LEU A 213 17.19 -4.93 18.59
CA LEU A 213 18.16 -3.95 19.08
C LEU A 213 18.35 -4.08 20.58
N TRP A 214 17.25 -4.18 21.34
CA TRP A 214 17.32 -4.37 22.78
C TRP A 214 18.14 -5.61 23.14
N ALA A 215 17.89 -6.73 22.46
CA ALA A 215 18.64 -7.97 22.63
C ALA A 215 20.11 -7.83 22.22
N ALA A 216 20.43 -7.12 21.14
CA ALA A 216 21.81 -6.88 20.70
C ALA A 216 22.64 -6.07 21.69
N PHE A 217 21.99 -5.23 22.50
CA PHE A 217 22.63 -4.47 23.59
C PHE A 217 22.62 -5.21 24.95
N GLU A 218 21.96 -6.36 25.07
CA GLU A 218 22.03 -7.18 26.28
C GLU A 218 23.26 -8.11 26.23
N ASN A 219 24.27 -7.81 27.05
CA ASN A 219 25.48 -8.63 27.16
C ASN A 219 25.27 -9.99 27.88
N LYS A 220 24.04 -10.40 28.16
CA LYS A 220 23.75 -11.61 28.93
C LYS A 220 23.31 -12.74 28.01
N LYS A 221 24.13 -13.79 27.92
CA LYS A 221 23.72 -15.06 27.33
C LYS A 221 22.57 -15.65 28.16
N LYS A 222 21.38 -15.79 27.57
CA LYS A 222 20.21 -16.42 28.20
C LYS A 222 20.04 -17.85 27.67
N PRO A 223 19.73 -18.84 28.54
CA PRO A 223 19.44 -20.20 28.09
C PRO A 223 18.14 -20.22 27.29
N CYS A 224 18.14 -20.91 26.15
CA CYS A 224 16.99 -21.00 25.25
C CYS A 224 15.82 -21.80 25.86
N ARG A 225 14.65 -21.17 26.05
CA ARG A 225 13.43 -21.85 26.53
C ARG A 225 12.48 -22.30 25.40
N GLY A 226 12.95 -22.28 24.15
CA GLY A 226 12.16 -22.70 22.97
C GLY A 226 10.99 -21.76 22.70
N ILE A 227 9.82 -22.30 22.33
CA ILE A 227 8.61 -21.53 22.00
C ILE A 227 8.17 -20.59 23.14
N ARG A 228 8.48 -20.91 24.39
CA ARG A 228 8.14 -20.08 25.56
C ARG A 228 8.89 -18.74 25.60
N GLU A 229 9.92 -18.55 24.77
CA GLU A 229 10.60 -17.25 24.61
C GLU A 229 9.82 -16.27 23.73
N ILE A 230 8.88 -16.76 22.91
CA ILE A 230 8.03 -15.90 22.08
C ILE A 230 6.99 -15.27 23.01
N SER A 231 6.96 -13.94 23.04
CA SER A 231 6.02 -13.22 23.87
C SER A 231 4.58 -13.42 23.38
N TRP A 232 3.60 -13.33 24.28
CA TRP A 232 2.19 -13.44 23.92
C TRP A 232 1.78 -12.39 22.86
N PHE A 233 2.37 -11.18 22.91
CA PHE A 233 2.06 -10.13 21.95
C PHE A 233 2.71 -10.34 20.58
N ASP A 234 3.81 -11.11 20.49
CA ASP A 234 4.41 -11.46 19.19
C ASP A 234 3.43 -12.30 18.37
N TRP A 235 2.62 -13.14 19.01
CA TRP A 235 1.58 -13.92 18.34
C TRP A 235 0.52 -13.06 17.65
N ILE A 236 0.23 -11.86 18.15
CA ILE A 236 -0.70 -10.93 17.51
C ILE A 236 -0.12 -10.47 16.17
N PHE A 237 1.16 -10.07 16.17
CA PHE A 237 1.84 -9.67 14.94
C PHE A 237 2.00 -10.83 13.95
N PHE A 238 2.30 -12.04 14.44
CA PHE A 238 2.33 -13.23 13.59
C PHE A 238 0.98 -13.54 12.96
N ALA A 239 -0.10 -13.51 13.75
CA ALA A 239 -1.44 -13.76 13.25
C ALA A 239 -1.84 -12.75 12.17
N TYR A 240 -1.52 -11.48 12.39
CA TYR A 240 -1.71 -10.43 11.39
C TYR A 240 -0.87 -10.67 10.13
N ASP A 241 0.45 -10.81 10.25
CA ASP A 241 1.37 -10.95 9.11
C ASP A 241 1.04 -12.18 8.25
N MET A 242 0.75 -13.31 8.91
CA MET A 242 0.43 -14.57 8.24
C MET A 242 -0.96 -14.53 7.61
N GLY A 243 -1.96 -14.08 8.36
CA GLY A 243 -3.33 -14.03 7.89
C GLY A 243 -3.47 -13.07 6.72
N GLY A 244 -3.07 -11.82 6.93
CA GLY A 244 -3.39 -10.77 5.97
C GLY A 244 -2.38 -10.59 4.85
N PRO A 245 -1.24 -9.94 5.11
CA PRO A 245 -0.22 -9.67 4.11
C PRO A 245 0.31 -10.92 3.38
N ILE A 246 0.27 -12.09 4.02
CA ILE A 246 0.76 -13.33 3.41
C ILE A 246 -0.38 -14.10 2.75
N LEU A 247 -1.30 -14.70 3.52
CA LEU A 247 -2.28 -15.63 2.98
C LEU A 247 -3.34 -14.93 2.12
N PHE A 248 -3.99 -13.90 2.66
CA PHE A 248 -5.05 -13.21 1.93
C PHE A 248 -4.53 -12.45 0.72
N TRP A 249 -3.29 -11.95 0.76
CA TRP A 249 -2.69 -11.32 -0.41
C TRP A 249 -2.64 -12.27 -1.61
N TRP A 250 -2.26 -13.54 -1.43
CA TRP A 250 -2.23 -14.51 -2.52
C TRP A 250 -3.62 -14.84 -3.07
N VAL A 251 -4.63 -14.89 -2.20
CA VAL A 251 -6.03 -15.07 -2.62
C VAL A 251 -6.48 -13.88 -3.45
N SER A 252 -6.25 -12.66 -2.97
CA SER A 252 -6.58 -11.43 -3.69
C SER A 252 -5.83 -11.32 -5.01
N PHE A 253 -4.54 -11.66 -5.04
CA PHE A 253 -3.73 -11.69 -6.25
C PHE A 253 -4.24 -12.71 -7.27
N GLY A 254 -4.63 -13.91 -6.83
CA GLY A 254 -5.22 -14.92 -7.71
C GLY A 254 -6.53 -14.46 -8.34
N LEU A 255 -7.41 -13.83 -7.55
CA LEU A 255 -8.66 -13.24 -8.03
C LEU A 255 -8.38 -12.10 -9.03
N PHE A 256 -7.42 -11.24 -8.72
CA PHE A 256 -7.00 -10.16 -9.61
C PHE A 256 -6.40 -10.67 -10.93
N ALA A 257 -5.53 -11.67 -10.87
CA ALA A 257 -4.91 -12.24 -12.07
C ALA A 257 -5.95 -12.95 -12.96
N ALA A 258 -7.04 -13.47 -12.38
CA ALA A 258 -8.13 -14.09 -13.11
C ALA A 258 -9.09 -13.06 -13.71
N ASP A 259 -9.52 -12.05 -12.93
CA ASP A 259 -10.40 -10.97 -13.37
C ASP A 259 -10.09 -9.66 -12.63
N PRO A 260 -9.29 -8.77 -13.24
CA PRO A 260 -8.97 -7.47 -12.67
C PRO A 260 -10.19 -6.61 -12.35
N ALA A 261 -11.29 -6.75 -13.10
CA ALA A 261 -12.49 -5.90 -12.95
C ALA A 261 -13.37 -6.33 -11.77
N GLN A 262 -13.21 -7.56 -11.28
CA GLN A 262 -13.93 -8.09 -10.12
C GLN A 262 -13.09 -8.10 -8.84
N SER A 263 -11.78 -7.83 -8.95
CA SER A 263 -10.89 -7.81 -7.79
C SER A 263 -10.88 -6.46 -7.07
N ALA A 264 -10.79 -6.52 -5.74
CA ALA A 264 -10.49 -5.38 -4.90
C ALA A 264 -9.00 -4.96 -5.06
N THR A 265 -8.67 -3.78 -4.52
CA THR A 265 -7.27 -3.32 -4.37
C THR A 265 -6.45 -4.36 -3.62
N ILE A 266 -5.18 -4.49 -4.00
CA ILE A 266 -4.22 -5.39 -3.35
C ILE A 266 -3.15 -4.53 -2.67
N ALA A 267 -2.84 -4.82 -1.40
CA ALA A 267 -1.71 -4.19 -0.73
C ALA A 267 -0.39 -4.44 -1.47
N LEU A 268 0.11 -3.42 -2.16
CA LEU A 268 1.39 -3.46 -2.88
C LEU A 268 2.56 -3.74 -1.93
N THR A 269 2.40 -3.37 -0.66
CA THR A 269 3.48 -3.38 0.32
C THR A 269 3.50 -4.62 1.21
N ALA A 270 2.61 -5.58 0.96
CA ALA A 270 2.46 -6.81 1.75
C ALA A 270 3.73 -7.69 1.81
N TRP A 271 4.56 -7.64 0.75
CA TRP A 271 5.83 -8.37 0.68
C TRP A 271 6.79 -8.06 1.83
N VAL A 272 6.65 -6.90 2.47
CA VAL A 272 7.47 -6.48 3.61
C VAL A 272 7.21 -7.33 4.85
N ALA A 273 5.98 -7.83 5.05
CA ALA A 273 5.69 -8.76 6.13
C ALA A 273 6.48 -10.07 5.94
N ALA A 274 6.45 -10.66 4.74
CA ALA A 274 7.22 -11.85 4.41
C ALA A 274 8.73 -11.61 4.53
N TRP A 275 9.25 -10.48 4.02
CA TRP A 275 10.67 -10.13 4.15
C TRP A 275 11.11 -9.98 5.62
N LYS A 276 10.28 -9.33 6.43
CA LYS A 276 10.48 -9.20 7.89
C LYS A 276 10.50 -10.56 8.55
N LEU A 277 9.51 -11.44 8.30
CA LEU A 277 9.47 -12.79 8.87
C LEU A 277 10.70 -13.62 8.45
N GLY A 278 11.13 -13.52 7.20
CA GLY A 278 12.36 -14.14 6.70
C GLY A 278 13.64 -13.61 7.35
N SER A 279 13.59 -12.40 7.92
CA SER A 279 14.70 -11.78 8.63
C SER A 279 14.71 -12.11 10.12
N ILE A 280 13.57 -11.92 10.83
CA ILE A 280 13.49 -12.10 12.29
C ILE A 280 13.70 -13.57 12.71
N THR A 281 13.32 -14.53 11.86
CA THR A 281 13.43 -15.97 12.15
C THR A 281 14.88 -16.43 12.38
N LYS A 282 15.87 -15.65 11.94
CA LYS A 282 17.29 -15.92 12.14
C LYS A 282 17.79 -15.53 13.54
N TYR A 283 17.03 -14.72 14.27
CA TYR A 283 17.44 -14.11 15.53
C TYR A 283 16.55 -14.56 16.70
N HIS A 284 17.04 -14.39 17.93
CA HIS A 284 16.26 -14.61 19.15
C HIS A 284 15.04 -13.67 19.20
N PRO A 285 13.84 -14.11 19.65
CA PRO A 285 13.49 -15.41 20.22
C PRO A 285 13.17 -16.50 19.19
N TYR A 286 12.98 -16.15 17.92
CA TYR A 286 12.48 -17.07 16.90
C TYR A 286 13.45 -18.21 16.57
N SER A 287 14.74 -17.91 16.45
CA SER A 287 15.76 -18.93 16.20
C SER A 287 15.88 -19.94 17.36
N CYS A 288 15.63 -19.49 18.60
CA CYS A 288 15.55 -20.34 19.78
C CYS A 288 14.29 -21.22 19.75
N ALA A 289 13.13 -20.66 19.40
CA ALA A 289 11.89 -21.43 19.24
C ALA A 289 12.04 -22.56 18.20
N LEU A 290 12.82 -22.32 17.14
CA LEU A 290 13.10 -23.29 16.09
C LEU A 290 14.32 -24.20 16.39
N ALA A 291 14.96 -24.08 17.54
CA ALA A 291 16.18 -24.84 17.85
C ALA A 291 15.96 -26.36 17.82
N ARG A 292 14.75 -26.82 18.19
CA ARG A 292 14.37 -28.25 18.13
C ARG A 292 14.05 -28.75 16.72
N HIS A 293 13.96 -27.86 15.74
CA HIS A 293 13.56 -28.16 14.37
C HIS A 293 14.58 -27.59 13.37
N PRO A 294 15.76 -28.22 13.21
CA PRO A 294 16.85 -27.68 12.39
C PRO A 294 16.46 -27.49 10.93
N ARG A 295 15.64 -28.39 10.38
CA ARG A 295 15.09 -28.25 9.01
C ARG A 295 14.20 -27.01 8.89
N ALA A 296 13.33 -26.77 9.87
CA ALA A 296 12.46 -25.60 9.86
C ALA A 296 13.27 -24.30 10.00
N ARG A 297 14.28 -24.29 10.89
CA ARG A 297 15.22 -23.18 11.06
C ARG A 297 15.95 -22.80 9.76
N LEU A 298 16.27 -23.78 8.91
CA LEU A 298 16.91 -23.53 7.62
C LEU A 298 15.91 -23.07 6.54
N TRP A 299 14.76 -23.73 6.44
CA TRP A 299 13.82 -23.52 5.33
C TRP A 299 12.85 -22.37 5.54
N LEU A 300 12.39 -22.08 6.76
CA LEU A 300 11.44 -20.99 7.02
C LEU A 300 11.95 -19.63 6.54
N PRO A 301 13.20 -19.20 6.87
CA PRO A 301 13.72 -17.93 6.36
C PRO A 301 13.77 -17.89 4.83
N ARG A 302 14.12 -19.00 4.18
CA ARG A 302 14.19 -19.09 2.71
C ARG A 302 12.81 -18.99 2.08
N ALA A 303 11.83 -19.74 2.61
CA ALA A 303 10.46 -19.73 2.13
C ALA A 303 9.85 -18.33 2.22
N PHE A 304 10.02 -17.64 3.34
CA PHE A 304 9.53 -16.26 3.50
C PHE A 304 10.22 -15.26 2.57
N ASN A 305 11.54 -15.37 2.35
CA ASN A 305 12.23 -14.49 1.40
C ASN A 305 11.83 -14.75 -0.06
N ILE A 306 11.63 -16.02 -0.45
CA ILE A 306 11.09 -16.37 -1.77
C ILE A 306 9.67 -15.78 -1.92
N MET A 307 8.84 -15.96 -0.91
CA MET A 307 7.48 -15.40 -0.89
C MET A 307 7.50 -13.88 -1.00
N ALA A 308 8.36 -13.19 -0.26
CA ALA A 308 8.53 -11.75 -0.36
C ALA A 308 8.91 -11.32 -1.78
N PHE A 309 9.85 -12.02 -2.42
CA PHE A 309 10.23 -11.73 -3.80
C PHE A 309 9.07 -11.93 -4.78
N LEU A 310 8.32 -13.03 -4.64
CA LEU A 310 7.17 -13.30 -5.50
C LEU A 310 6.04 -12.27 -5.29
N GLN A 311 5.78 -11.86 -4.05
CA GLN A 311 4.83 -10.80 -3.73
C GLN A 311 5.29 -9.44 -4.24
N TRP A 312 6.59 -9.14 -4.18
CA TRP A 312 7.17 -7.93 -4.76
C TRP A 312 6.98 -7.90 -6.28
N ALA A 313 7.30 -9.01 -6.96
CA ALA A 313 7.12 -9.14 -8.40
C ALA A 313 5.64 -9.03 -8.82
N GLY A 314 4.74 -9.65 -8.05
CA GLY A 314 3.30 -9.50 -8.23
C GLY A 314 2.84 -8.06 -7.99
N GLY A 315 3.41 -7.36 -7.00
CA GLY A 315 3.22 -5.93 -6.77
C GLY A 315 3.60 -5.09 -7.99
N VAL A 316 4.76 -5.34 -8.59
CA VAL A 316 5.18 -4.69 -9.84
C VAL A 316 4.21 -5.00 -10.98
N TYR A 317 3.75 -6.24 -11.12
CA TYR A 317 2.74 -6.61 -12.11
C TYR A 317 1.42 -5.86 -11.93
N ILE A 318 0.90 -5.81 -10.69
CA ILE A 318 -0.30 -5.04 -10.32
C ILE A 318 -0.09 -3.57 -10.70
N MET A 319 1.07 -2.99 -10.39
CA MET A 319 1.40 -1.63 -10.80
C MET A 319 1.37 -1.46 -12.32
N VAL A 320 1.95 -2.37 -13.10
CA VAL A 320 1.92 -2.25 -14.57
C VAL A 320 0.49 -2.34 -15.12
N VAL A 321 -0.36 -3.22 -14.58
CA VAL A 321 -1.75 -3.41 -15.04
C VAL A 321 -2.65 -2.24 -14.61
N TYR A 322 -2.60 -1.83 -13.34
CA TYR A 322 -3.41 -0.73 -12.81
C TYR A 322 -2.87 0.66 -13.18
N LEU A 323 -1.55 0.83 -13.15
CA LEU A 323 -0.85 2.11 -13.26
C LEU A 323 -0.08 2.28 -14.57
N GLY A 324 -0.26 1.37 -15.54
CA GLY A 324 0.27 1.53 -16.89
C GLY A 324 -0.23 2.78 -17.63
N ASP A 325 -1.03 3.62 -16.97
CA ASP A 325 -1.46 4.93 -17.43
C ASP A 325 -1.60 5.91 -16.25
N LEU A 326 -0.53 6.11 -15.46
CA LEU A 326 -0.44 7.13 -14.38
C LEU A 326 -0.86 8.54 -14.82
N GLY A 327 -0.93 8.79 -16.14
CA GLY A 327 -1.44 10.03 -16.72
C GLY A 327 -2.97 10.12 -16.86
N SER A 328 -3.69 9.00 -16.81
CA SER A 328 -5.15 8.96 -17.01
C SER A 328 -5.90 9.14 -15.68
N LYS A 329 -6.91 10.01 -15.65
CA LYS A 329 -7.78 10.19 -14.46
C LYS A 329 -8.81 9.06 -14.31
N VAL A 330 -9.01 8.24 -15.34
CA VAL A 330 -10.04 7.20 -15.40
C VAL A 330 -9.39 5.84 -15.24
N SER A 331 -9.87 5.03 -14.30
CA SER A 331 -9.44 3.64 -14.19
C SER A 331 -9.73 2.89 -15.49
N LYS A 332 -8.80 2.00 -15.91
CA LYS A 332 -9.08 1.07 -17.01
C LYS A 332 -10.20 0.09 -16.66
N LEU A 333 -10.46 -0.12 -15.37
CA LEU A 333 -11.47 -1.05 -14.88
C LEU A 333 -12.86 -0.41 -14.88
N GLN A 334 -13.83 -1.18 -15.36
CA GLN A 334 -15.24 -0.89 -15.19
C GLN A 334 -15.60 -1.03 -13.71
N GLY A 335 -16.12 0.05 -13.12
CA GLY A 335 -16.55 0.11 -11.72
C GLY A 335 -18.03 -0.18 -11.55
N TYR A 336 -18.84 0.08 -12.58
CA TYR A 336 -20.30 0.06 -12.48
C TYR A 336 -20.92 -0.72 -13.64
N ASP A 337 -22.02 -1.39 -13.33
CA ASP A 337 -22.89 -2.02 -14.33
C ASP A 337 -24.11 -1.13 -14.54
N CYS A 338 -24.40 -0.86 -15.82
CA CYS A 338 -25.55 -0.07 -16.22
C CYS A 338 -26.85 -0.90 -16.09
N LEU A 339 -27.88 -0.33 -15.47
CA LEU A 339 -29.19 -0.97 -15.36
C LEU A 339 -30.13 -0.49 -16.48
N ALA A 340 -29.94 -1.02 -17.69
CA ALA A 340 -30.70 -0.62 -18.87
C ALA A 340 -32.22 -0.67 -18.68
N SER A 341 -32.73 -1.67 -17.94
CA SER A 341 -34.16 -1.84 -17.66
C SER A 341 -34.77 -0.65 -16.93
N ASP A 342 -33.98 0.01 -16.08
CA ASP A 342 -34.47 1.00 -15.12
C ASP A 342 -34.26 2.43 -15.64
N ILE A 343 -33.56 2.57 -16.76
CA ILE A 343 -33.32 3.87 -17.41
C ILE A 343 -34.66 4.53 -17.74
N ALA A 344 -35.66 3.81 -18.25
CA ALA A 344 -36.92 4.43 -18.65
C ALA A 344 -37.60 5.18 -17.49
N THR A 345 -37.57 4.60 -16.29
CA THR A 345 -38.19 5.14 -15.07
C THR A 345 -37.31 6.11 -14.29
N ALA A 346 -36.01 6.17 -14.59
CA ALA A 346 -35.09 7.06 -13.89
C ALA A 346 -35.37 8.55 -14.18
N PRO A 347 -35.01 9.48 -13.29
CA PRO A 347 -35.26 10.91 -13.48
C PRO A 347 -34.46 11.55 -14.63
N GLY A 348 -35.00 12.63 -15.19
CA GLY A 348 -34.40 13.40 -16.29
C GLY A 348 -34.70 12.86 -17.70
N THR A 349 -34.18 13.55 -18.70
CA THR A 349 -34.39 13.26 -20.12
C THR A 349 -33.06 13.08 -20.85
N THR A 350 -33.05 12.21 -21.86
CA THR A 350 -31.88 11.89 -22.68
C THR A 350 -32.28 11.85 -24.15
N SER A 351 -31.33 12.18 -25.03
CA SER A 351 -31.43 11.99 -26.47
C SER A 351 -31.04 10.57 -26.93
N CYS A 352 -30.39 9.79 -26.06
CA CYS A 352 -29.84 8.47 -26.37
C CYS A 352 -30.76 7.36 -25.84
N SER A 353 -30.76 6.23 -26.52
CA SER A 353 -31.42 5.01 -26.07
C SER A 353 -30.70 4.39 -24.85
N ALA A 354 -31.41 3.54 -24.10
CA ALA A 354 -30.83 2.82 -22.97
C ALA A 354 -29.59 1.99 -23.37
N ALA A 355 -29.63 1.34 -24.54
CA ALA A 355 -28.52 0.55 -25.06
C ALA A 355 -27.30 1.43 -25.40
N GLU A 356 -27.53 2.60 -26.02
CA GLU A 356 -26.45 3.54 -26.32
C GLU A 356 -25.82 4.10 -25.05
N LEU A 357 -26.62 4.45 -24.04
CA LEU A 357 -26.12 4.92 -22.75
C LEU A 357 -25.27 3.87 -22.06
N CYS A 358 -25.75 2.62 -21.99
CA CYS A 358 -25.00 1.53 -21.36
C CYS A 358 -23.73 1.13 -22.13
N ALA A 359 -23.65 1.42 -23.43
CA ALA A 359 -22.44 1.20 -24.23
C ALA A 359 -21.36 2.28 -24.03
N LYS A 360 -21.66 3.37 -23.31
CA LYS A 360 -20.69 4.42 -22.97
C LYS A 360 -19.90 4.03 -21.73
N ASP A 361 -19.00 3.04 -21.86
CA ASP A 361 -18.22 2.47 -20.75
C ASP A 361 -17.51 3.51 -19.88
N ALA A 362 -17.11 4.64 -20.46
CA ALA A 362 -16.43 5.71 -19.74
C ALA A 362 -17.28 6.36 -18.63
N LEU A 363 -18.62 6.35 -18.74
CA LEU A 363 -19.53 6.78 -17.68
C LEU A 363 -19.57 5.81 -16.49
N PHE A 364 -19.07 4.59 -16.64
CA PHE A 364 -19.17 3.54 -15.62
C PHE A 364 -17.80 3.10 -15.10
N LYS A 365 -16.75 3.85 -15.42
CA LYS A 365 -15.41 3.61 -14.88
C LYS A 365 -15.24 4.34 -13.56
N THR A 366 -14.48 3.75 -12.66
CA THR A 366 -14.12 4.43 -11.41
C THR A 366 -13.09 5.51 -11.74
N ILE A 367 -13.47 6.77 -11.54
CA ILE A 367 -12.50 7.87 -11.53
C ILE A 367 -11.86 7.88 -10.14
N GLY A 368 -10.53 8.04 -10.13
CA GLY A 368 -9.74 7.93 -8.89
C GLY A 368 -10.35 8.79 -7.79
N PHE A 369 -10.51 8.21 -6.60
CA PHE A 369 -10.93 8.99 -5.44
C PHE A 369 -9.74 9.84 -4.98
N THR A 370 -9.88 11.15 -5.07
CA THR A 370 -8.92 12.12 -4.55
C THR A 370 -9.53 12.76 -3.31
N PHE A 371 -8.92 12.52 -2.15
CA PHE A 371 -9.27 13.33 -0.97
C PHE A 371 -8.91 14.78 -1.26
N LYS A 372 -9.86 15.66 -0.94
CA LYS A 372 -9.86 17.13 -1.14
C LYS A 372 -8.52 17.82 -0.87
N ASP A 373 -7.71 17.29 0.05
CA ASP A 373 -6.41 17.85 0.42
C ASP A 373 -5.35 16.77 0.78
N THR A 374 -5.35 15.59 0.14
CA THR A 374 -4.20 14.66 0.32
C THR A 374 -2.93 15.26 -0.28
N PHE A 375 -2.19 16.03 0.53
CA PHE A 375 -0.75 16.30 0.43
C PHE A 375 -0.18 16.32 -1.01
N GLN A 376 -0.79 17.08 -1.94
CA GLN A 376 -0.39 17.33 -3.34
C GLN A 376 -0.02 16.13 -4.25
N ALA A 377 0.05 14.89 -3.74
CA ALA A 377 0.28 13.67 -4.47
C ALA A 377 -0.91 12.73 -4.21
N PRO A 378 -1.69 12.37 -5.24
CA PRO A 378 -2.83 11.47 -5.08
C PRO A 378 -2.41 10.21 -4.29
N GLY A 379 -3.25 9.74 -3.36
CA GLY A 379 -2.98 8.55 -2.51
C GLY A 379 -2.23 7.38 -3.18
N PRO A 380 -2.54 7.03 -4.45
CA PRO A 380 -1.77 6.03 -5.21
C PRO A 380 -0.26 6.30 -5.33
N TYR A 381 0.16 7.55 -5.55
CA TYR A 381 1.58 7.92 -5.67
C TYR A 381 2.34 7.73 -4.37
N THR A 382 1.70 8.00 -3.23
CA THR A 382 2.29 7.81 -1.91
C THR A 382 2.54 6.33 -1.63
N LEU A 383 1.59 5.46 -1.99
CA LEU A 383 1.75 4.01 -1.85
C LEU A 383 2.85 3.45 -2.78
N ILE A 384 2.93 3.96 -4.02
CA ILE A 384 4.02 3.65 -4.94
C ILE A 384 5.37 4.11 -4.35
N ALA A 385 5.43 5.33 -3.80
CA ALA A 385 6.62 5.86 -3.17
C ALA A 385 7.06 4.99 -1.98
N PHE A 386 6.13 4.50 -1.15
CA PHE A 386 6.46 3.58 -0.06
C PHE A 386 6.90 2.20 -0.54
N PHE A 387 6.26 1.66 -1.57
CA PHE A 387 6.71 0.41 -2.20
C PHE A 387 8.16 0.53 -2.65
N TRP A 388 8.52 1.62 -3.32
CA TRP A 388 9.88 1.87 -3.76
C TRP A 388 10.83 2.20 -2.62
N LEU A 389 10.38 2.94 -1.60
CA LEU A 389 11.17 3.20 -0.40
C LEU A 389 11.57 1.89 0.29
N TRP A 390 10.61 0.98 0.50
CA TRP A 390 10.90 -0.34 1.05
C TRP A 390 11.79 -1.18 0.13
N THR A 391 11.58 -1.10 -1.19
CA THR A 391 12.45 -1.77 -2.17
C THR A 391 13.90 -1.26 -2.07
N LEU A 392 14.10 0.06 -2.04
CA LEU A 392 15.41 0.68 -1.89
C LEU A 392 16.07 0.28 -0.57
N MET A 393 15.31 0.23 0.53
CA MET A 393 15.82 -0.22 1.82
C MET A 393 16.21 -1.70 1.84
N ALA A 394 15.46 -2.57 1.15
CA ALA A 394 15.80 -3.98 1.01
C ALA A 394 17.07 -4.19 0.15
N LEU A 395 17.29 -3.33 -0.85
CA LEU A 395 18.44 -3.39 -1.75
C LEU A 395 19.66 -2.62 -1.23
N ALA A 396 19.50 -1.72 -0.27
CA ALA A 396 20.55 -0.81 0.20
C ALA A 396 21.88 -1.52 0.54
N PRO A 397 21.93 -2.64 1.29
CA PRO A 397 23.18 -3.34 1.58
C PRO A 397 23.92 -3.77 0.31
N PHE A 398 23.18 -4.25 -0.70
CA PHE A 398 23.73 -4.72 -1.97
C PHE A 398 24.19 -3.55 -2.85
N ILE A 399 23.45 -2.44 -2.83
CA ILE A 399 23.82 -1.21 -3.56
C ILE A 399 25.14 -0.67 -3.00
N PHE A 400 25.30 -0.55 -1.68
CA PHE A 400 26.55 -0.07 -1.08
C PHE A 400 27.72 -1.01 -1.34
N LEU A 401 27.51 -2.33 -1.30
CA LEU A 401 28.52 -3.30 -1.72
C LEU A 401 28.94 -3.12 -3.18
N PHE A 402 27.97 -2.95 -4.08
CA PHE A 402 28.23 -2.75 -5.50
C PHE A 402 29.01 -1.45 -5.73
N ILE A 403 28.63 -0.34 -5.09
CA ILE A 403 29.35 0.94 -5.16
C ILE A 403 30.80 0.75 -4.70
N GLY A 404 31.02 0.16 -3.53
CA GLY A 404 32.37 -0.10 -3.03
C GLY A 404 33.20 -0.97 -3.98
N TRP A 405 32.60 -2.01 -4.54
CA TRP A 405 33.26 -2.88 -5.52
C TRP A 405 33.63 -2.13 -6.81
N VAL A 406 32.75 -1.28 -7.34
CA VAL A 406 33.00 -0.46 -8.53
C VAL A 406 34.10 0.56 -8.24
N SER A 407 34.01 1.30 -7.12
CA SER A 407 35.00 2.29 -6.71
C SER A 407 36.41 1.70 -6.64
N ASN A 408 36.57 0.57 -5.97
CA ASN A 408 37.88 -0.07 -5.83
C ASN A 408 38.38 -0.67 -7.15
N THR A 409 37.48 -1.13 -8.01
CA THR A 409 37.86 -1.61 -9.34
C THR A 409 38.33 -0.46 -10.23
N LEU A 410 37.70 0.71 -10.15
CA LEU A 410 38.14 1.91 -10.87
C LEU A 410 39.44 2.49 -10.30
N ALA A 411 39.70 2.33 -9.00
CA ALA A 411 40.95 2.72 -8.36
C ALA A 411 42.15 1.81 -8.73
N GLY A 412 41.90 0.65 -9.35
CA GLY A 412 42.94 -0.32 -9.68
C GLY A 412 43.40 -1.15 -8.49
N ASP A 413 42.58 -1.28 -7.45
CA ASP A 413 42.94 -1.98 -6.22
C ASP A 413 43.12 -3.49 -6.45
N SER A 414 44.03 -4.07 -5.66
CA SER A 414 44.27 -5.50 -5.66
C SER A 414 43.00 -6.30 -5.28
N ALA A 415 42.94 -7.57 -5.67
CA ALA A 415 41.82 -8.44 -5.28
C ALA A 415 41.69 -8.62 -3.76
N GLU A 416 42.82 -8.59 -3.03
CA GLU A 416 42.85 -8.72 -1.57
C GLU A 416 42.27 -7.46 -0.90
N THR A 417 42.69 -6.28 -1.36
CA THR A 417 42.16 -4.98 -0.90
C THR A 417 40.66 -4.91 -1.14
N ARG A 418 40.20 -5.27 -2.35
CA ARG A 418 38.77 -5.34 -2.68
C ARG A 418 37.98 -6.25 -1.75
N ARG A 419 38.54 -7.39 -1.35
CA ARG A 419 37.87 -8.32 -0.42
C ARG A 419 37.82 -7.77 1.01
N ALA A 420 38.90 -7.14 1.47
CA ALA A 420 38.95 -6.50 2.78
C ALA A 420 37.94 -5.34 2.88
N ASP A 421 37.90 -4.48 1.86
CA ASP A 421 36.98 -3.36 1.79
C ASP A 421 35.54 -3.82 1.63
N ALA A 422 35.26 -4.82 0.78
CA ALA A 422 33.93 -5.39 0.69
C ALA A 422 33.45 -5.95 2.04
N LYS A 423 34.35 -6.58 2.81
CA LYS A 423 34.03 -7.06 4.16
C LYS A 423 33.78 -5.90 5.14
N TYR A 424 34.56 -4.82 5.05
CA TYR A 424 34.37 -3.61 5.86
C TYR A 424 33.06 -2.88 5.53
N VAL A 425 32.81 -2.62 4.24
CA VAL A 425 31.56 -2.05 3.72
C VAL A 425 30.38 -2.93 4.13
N TRP A 426 30.50 -4.26 3.96
CA TRP A 426 29.47 -5.18 4.45
C TRP A 426 29.25 -5.03 5.95
N SER A 427 30.29 -5.05 6.78
CA SER A 427 30.11 -4.93 8.24
C SER A 427 29.52 -3.58 8.66
N PHE A 428 29.80 -2.52 7.90
CA PHE A 428 29.36 -1.18 8.21
C PHE A 428 27.90 -0.96 7.79
N PHE A 429 27.52 -1.37 6.58
CA PHE A 429 26.17 -1.19 6.05
C PHE A 429 25.24 -2.36 6.40
N ASN A 430 25.73 -3.57 6.60
CA ASN A 430 24.91 -4.68 7.08
C ASN A 430 24.68 -4.59 8.59
N VAL A 431 24.15 -3.45 9.05
CA VAL A 431 23.59 -3.24 10.40
C VAL A 431 22.34 -4.11 10.64
N GLY A 432 21.97 -4.93 9.65
CA GLY A 432 20.89 -5.87 9.62
C GLY A 432 19.63 -5.31 8.95
N PRO A 433 18.83 -6.17 8.29
CA PRO A 433 17.62 -5.76 7.57
C PRO A 433 16.62 -5.00 8.46
N HIS A 434 16.65 -5.23 9.77
CA HIS A 434 15.79 -4.60 10.77
C HIS A 434 15.94 -3.08 10.85
N ILE A 435 17.16 -2.54 10.75
CA ILE A 435 17.37 -1.08 10.80
C ILE A 435 16.82 -0.41 9.53
N TYR A 436 17.06 -1.01 8.37
CA TYR A 436 16.49 -0.56 7.10
C TYR A 436 14.96 -0.60 7.09
N LEU A 437 14.39 -1.69 7.61
CA LEU A 437 12.95 -1.82 7.80
C LEU A 437 12.40 -0.74 8.73
N ALA A 438 13.04 -0.51 9.88
CA ALA A 438 12.63 0.52 10.83
C ALA A 438 12.74 1.93 10.25
N PHE A 439 13.75 2.19 9.42
CA PHE A 439 13.94 3.50 8.78
C PHE A 439 12.77 3.83 7.89
N ALA A 440 12.51 2.97 6.90
CA ALA A 440 11.39 3.20 6.01
C ALA A 440 10.04 3.12 6.71
N SER A 441 9.86 2.23 7.70
CA SER A 441 8.65 2.18 8.52
C SER A 441 8.40 3.50 9.25
N SER A 442 9.44 4.14 9.80
CA SER A 442 9.31 5.43 10.47
C SER A 442 8.96 6.56 9.51
N VAL A 443 9.49 6.54 8.28
CA VAL A 443 9.07 7.49 7.24
C VAL A 443 7.59 7.29 6.92
N CYS A 444 7.15 6.05 6.66
CA CYS A 444 5.74 5.74 6.39
C CYS A 444 4.83 6.20 7.54
N VAL A 445 5.22 5.93 8.78
CA VAL A 445 4.45 6.32 9.97
C VAL A 445 4.42 7.83 10.17
N ALA A 446 5.53 8.55 9.92
CA ALA A 446 5.56 10.00 10.02
C ALA A 446 4.60 10.64 9.00
N PHE A 447 4.60 10.14 7.76
CA PHE A 447 3.65 10.56 6.73
C PHE A 447 2.21 10.24 7.13
N ALA A 448 1.95 9.03 7.66
CA ALA A 448 0.63 8.67 8.17
C ALA A 448 0.18 9.62 9.28
N ALA A 449 1.02 9.88 10.28
CA ALA A 449 0.70 10.79 11.38
C ALA A 449 0.41 12.22 10.89
N ALA A 450 1.19 12.72 9.92
CA ALA A 450 0.90 14.00 9.26
C ALA A 450 -0.46 13.97 8.55
N TYR A 451 -0.78 12.86 7.88
CA TYR A 451 -2.09 12.65 7.27
C TYR A 451 -3.22 12.60 8.31
N ALA A 452 -3.04 11.97 9.47
CA ALA A 452 -4.02 12.01 10.56
C ALA A 452 -4.23 13.43 11.11
N VAL A 453 -3.17 14.21 11.32
CA VAL A 453 -3.30 15.62 11.73
C VAL A 453 -4.11 16.39 10.71
N HIS A 454 -3.83 16.16 9.43
CA HIS A 454 -4.54 16.76 8.33
C HIS A 454 -6.03 16.35 8.29
N MET A 455 -6.33 15.05 8.49
CA MET A 455 -7.71 14.54 8.62
C MET A 455 -8.49 15.20 9.76
N VAL A 456 -7.83 15.43 10.90
CA VAL A 456 -8.47 16.10 12.04
C VAL A 456 -8.74 17.58 11.74
N LYS A 457 -7.80 18.26 11.08
CA LYS A 457 -7.92 19.69 10.76
C LYS A 457 -9.03 19.98 9.78
N ASN A 458 -9.14 19.18 8.72
CA ASN A 458 -10.14 19.41 7.66
C ASN A 458 -11.32 18.45 7.82
N TRP A 459 -11.60 18.00 9.06
CA TRP A 459 -12.64 17.00 9.30
C TRP A 459 -14.02 17.48 8.84
N GLU A 460 -14.33 18.76 9.10
CA GLU A 460 -15.60 19.35 8.68
C GLU A 460 -15.74 19.33 7.15
N ASP A 461 -14.68 19.74 6.45
CA ASP A 461 -14.60 19.74 4.99
C ASP A 461 -14.56 18.33 4.37
N MET A 462 -14.13 17.33 5.14
CA MET A 462 -14.10 15.92 4.73
C MET A 462 -15.44 15.21 4.96
N ARG A 463 -16.29 15.73 5.86
CA ARG A 463 -17.61 15.14 6.15
C ARG A 463 -18.59 15.31 4.99
N ASP A 464 -18.34 16.25 4.09
CA ASP A 464 -19.24 16.53 3.00
C ASP A 464 -19.50 15.28 2.15
N ARG A 465 -20.79 14.96 1.99
CA ARG A 465 -21.30 13.88 1.14
C ARG A 465 -21.40 14.32 -0.33
N GLU A 466 -20.68 15.37 -0.69
CA GLU A 466 -20.55 15.84 -2.07
C GLU A 466 -19.81 14.77 -2.85
N GLY A 467 -20.52 14.12 -3.77
CA GLY A 467 -20.01 13.00 -4.54
C GLY A 467 -19.40 13.46 -5.85
N PRO A 468 -18.45 12.70 -6.42
CA PRO A 468 -18.11 12.89 -7.81
C PRO A 468 -19.31 12.55 -8.70
N PHE A 469 -19.34 13.07 -9.93
CA PHE A 469 -20.25 12.60 -10.97
C PHE A 469 -19.65 12.77 -12.36
N MET A 470 -20.11 11.94 -13.29
CA MET A 470 -19.70 11.96 -14.70
C MET A 470 -20.90 12.32 -15.56
N TRP A 471 -20.69 13.12 -16.61
CA TRP A 471 -21.74 13.40 -17.58
C TRP A 471 -21.27 13.19 -19.01
N HIS A 472 -22.24 12.92 -19.88
CA HIS A 472 -22.05 12.87 -21.30
C HIS A 472 -22.93 13.93 -21.96
N GLU A 473 -22.30 14.92 -22.59
CA GLU A 473 -23.01 16.09 -23.12
C GLU A 473 -23.93 15.71 -24.27
N GLY A 474 -23.43 14.93 -25.24
CA GLY A 474 -24.21 14.54 -26.43
C GLY A 474 -25.47 13.70 -26.12
N CYS A 475 -25.44 12.91 -25.05
CA CYS A 475 -26.58 12.10 -24.61
C CYS A 475 -27.43 12.79 -23.54
N HIS A 476 -27.01 13.96 -23.04
CA HIS A 476 -27.67 14.63 -21.92
C HIS A 476 -27.90 13.69 -20.73
N ALA A 477 -26.84 12.97 -20.34
CA ALA A 477 -26.91 11.90 -19.35
C ALA A 477 -25.80 12.02 -18.31
N LEU A 478 -26.06 11.49 -17.11
CA LEU A 478 -25.21 11.63 -15.94
C LEU A 478 -25.16 10.33 -15.13
N HIS A 479 -23.98 9.98 -14.67
CA HIS A 479 -23.74 8.86 -13.76
C HIS A 479 -23.19 9.39 -12.44
N VAL A 480 -23.85 8.99 -11.35
CA VAL A 480 -23.39 9.26 -9.99
C VAL A 480 -22.69 7.99 -9.47
N PRO A 481 -21.38 7.99 -9.23
CA PRO A 481 -20.66 6.93 -8.54
C PRO A 481 -20.99 6.86 -7.04
N LEU A 482 -20.46 5.85 -6.36
CA LEU A 482 -20.49 5.73 -4.91
C LEU A 482 -19.85 6.95 -4.23
N SER A 483 -20.30 7.25 -3.01
CA SER A 483 -19.85 8.38 -2.21
C SER A 483 -18.35 8.30 -1.88
N PRO A 484 -17.71 9.44 -1.54
CA PRO A 484 -16.36 9.46 -0.96
C PRO A 484 -16.15 8.48 0.19
N TRP A 485 -17.22 8.23 0.96
CA TRP A 485 -17.23 7.39 2.15
C TRP A 485 -17.78 5.99 1.90
N ARG A 486 -17.84 5.55 0.64
CA ARG A 486 -18.47 4.30 0.19
C ARG A 486 -18.13 3.02 0.96
N ASN A 487 -16.94 2.96 1.56
CA ASN A 487 -16.51 1.78 2.32
C ASN A 487 -17.09 1.73 3.74
N TYR A 488 -17.67 2.83 4.21
CA TYR A 488 -18.27 2.98 5.52
C TYR A 488 -19.76 3.29 5.43
N LEU A 489 -20.17 4.10 4.45
CA LEU A 489 -21.53 4.63 4.35
C LEU A 489 -22.38 4.02 3.24
N ASP A 490 -21.79 3.42 2.19
CA ASP A 490 -22.55 2.88 1.04
C ASP A 490 -22.69 1.35 1.10
N VAL A 491 -22.64 0.79 2.30
CA VAL A 491 -22.70 -0.66 2.54
C VAL A 491 -23.69 -0.95 3.67
N SER A 492 -24.42 -2.05 3.53
CA SER A 492 -25.34 -2.55 4.56
C SER A 492 -24.60 -2.85 5.87
N GLU A 493 -25.32 -2.80 7.00
CA GLU A 493 -24.74 -2.91 8.34
C GLU A 493 -23.90 -4.19 8.53
N TYR A 494 -24.41 -5.35 8.10
CA TYR A 494 -23.67 -6.61 8.20
C TYR A 494 -22.43 -6.66 7.30
N ALA A 495 -22.51 -6.07 6.12
CA ALA A 495 -21.38 -5.95 5.21
C ALA A 495 -20.35 -4.93 5.70
N ARG A 496 -20.73 -3.99 6.58
CA ARG A 496 -19.86 -2.97 7.16
C ARG A 496 -18.90 -3.56 8.19
N ASP A 497 -19.39 -4.35 9.14
CA ASP A 497 -18.55 -5.04 10.13
C ASP A 497 -17.60 -6.02 9.44
N PHE A 498 -18.13 -6.80 8.50
CA PHE A 498 -17.31 -7.68 7.68
C PHE A 498 -16.26 -6.91 6.88
N ARG A 499 -16.59 -5.73 6.34
CA ARG A 499 -15.62 -4.87 5.67
C ARG A 499 -14.59 -4.31 6.64
N ILE A 500 -14.94 -3.86 7.84
CA ILE A 500 -13.98 -3.36 8.83
C ILE A 500 -13.00 -4.47 9.23
N VAL A 501 -13.49 -5.68 9.47
CA VAL A 501 -12.63 -6.85 9.71
C VAL A 501 -11.78 -7.14 8.47
N LYS A 502 -12.38 -7.12 7.27
CA LYS A 502 -11.69 -7.29 6.00
C LYS A 502 -10.60 -6.22 5.78
N MET A 503 -10.79 -4.98 6.23
CA MET A 503 -9.77 -3.92 6.20
C MET A 503 -8.57 -4.28 7.08
N ALA A 504 -8.81 -4.87 8.25
CA ALA A 504 -7.76 -5.28 9.16
C ALA A 504 -6.93 -6.46 8.65
N PHE A 505 -7.44 -7.24 7.68
CA PHE A 505 -6.78 -8.46 7.22
C PHE A 505 -6.51 -8.53 5.72
N THR A 506 -7.09 -7.72 4.84
CA THR A 506 -7.03 -8.02 3.39
C THR A 506 -6.86 -6.79 2.48
N ALA A 507 -6.34 -5.67 3.02
CA ALA A 507 -6.13 -4.47 2.21
C ALA A 507 -5.36 -4.73 0.91
#